data_AF-A0A820CFT1-F1
#
_entry.id   AF-A0A820CFT1-F1
#
_cell.length_a   1.000
_cell.length_b   1.000
_cell.length_c   1.000
_cell.angle_alpha   90.00
_cell.angle_beta   90.00
_cell.angle_gamma   90.00
#
_symmetry.space_group_name_H-M   'P 1'
#
loop_
_entity.id
_entity.type
_entity.pdbx_description
1 polymer ?
#
loop_
_entity_poly.entity_id
_entity_poly.type
_entity_poly.pdbx_seq_one_letter_code
_entity_poly.pdbx_strand_id
1 'polypeptide(L)'
;QNDPNNTFTVEYAKSNRSTCHGCDTSIDKDTLRLSRKNYTSKRSRRYGPTDEWYHVDCFNQMKKDLGFFGNAELFFGFVDLNNEDQVELKEKFGTSTSSKRKRKGEQCELLWTYKDNLRKEIPNDVLKELLEFHAQKPVSGESNLIDAVTDYMAFGALEPCPNAKLQIYKTRSNHNTNHQETEVDEQNS
;
A
#
# COMPACT_ATOMS: atom_id res chain seq x y z
N GLN A 1 12.86 -21.22 8.98
CA GLN A 1 11.79 -21.25 7.97
C GLN A 1 10.67 -20.34 8.46
N ASN A 2 10.83 -19.02 8.28
CA ASN A 2 9.76 -18.05 8.48
C ASN A 2 9.29 -17.70 7.08
N ASP A 3 8.28 -18.40 6.57
CA ASP A 3 7.64 -18.01 5.33
C ASP A 3 6.64 -16.89 5.67
N PRO A 4 6.90 -15.63 5.26
CA PRO A 4 6.00 -14.51 5.56
C PRO A 4 4.59 -14.69 4.97
N ASN A 5 4.42 -15.58 3.99
CA ASN A 5 3.14 -15.84 3.33
C ASN A 5 2.11 -16.57 4.20
N ASN A 6 2.52 -17.20 5.31
CA ASN A 6 1.61 -17.99 6.15
C ASN A 6 1.29 -17.30 7.49
N THR A 7 1.45 -15.97 7.55
CA THR A 7 1.12 -15.18 8.75
C THR A 7 -0.38 -15.21 9.05
N PHE A 8 -1.21 -15.25 8.01
CA PHE A 8 -2.66 -15.34 8.11
C PHE A 8 -3.15 -16.56 7.33
N THR A 9 -3.96 -17.40 7.98
CA THR A 9 -4.47 -18.65 7.41
C THR A 9 -5.99 -18.70 7.50
N VAL A 10 -6.63 -19.34 6.53
CA VAL A 10 -8.04 -19.72 6.56
C VAL A 10 -8.17 -21.24 6.38
N GLU A 11 -9.01 -21.87 7.19
CA GLU A 11 -9.37 -23.28 7.02
C GLU A 11 -10.72 -23.60 7.66
N TYR A 12 -11.29 -24.75 7.31
CA TYR A 12 -12.35 -25.38 8.10
C TYR A 12 -11.77 -25.96 9.39
N ALA A 13 -12.46 -25.75 10.51
CA ALA A 13 -12.04 -26.22 11.81
C ALA A 13 -11.99 -27.75 11.86
N LYS A 14 -10.78 -28.31 11.97
CA LYS A 14 -10.56 -29.77 12.05
C LYS A 14 -11.20 -30.43 13.30
N SER A 15 -11.48 -29.62 14.33
CA SER A 15 -12.16 -30.04 15.57
C SER A 15 -12.72 -28.81 16.30
N ASN A 16 -13.63 -29.03 17.25
CA ASN A 16 -14.21 -27.99 18.10
C ASN A 16 -13.35 -27.59 19.33
N ARG A 17 -12.05 -27.93 19.32
CA ARG A 17 -11.14 -27.68 20.46
C ARG A 17 -10.51 -26.29 20.46
N SER A 18 -10.67 -25.51 19.39
CA SER A 18 -10.17 -24.14 19.33
C SER A 18 -11.17 -23.18 19.93
N THR A 19 -10.67 -22.21 20.69
CA THR A 19 -11.42 -21.06 21.17
C THR A 19 -11.07 -19.85 20.31
N CYS A 20 -12.08 -19.07 19.93
CA CYS A 20 -11.90 -17.81 19.23
C CYS A 20 -11.25 -16.77 20.13
N HIS A 21 -10.14 -16.17 19.69
CA HIS A 21 -9.41 -15.19 20.47
C HIS A 21 -10.08 -13.79 20.49
N GLY A 22 -11.15 -13.60 19.72
CA GLY A 22 -11.92 -12.35 19.69
C GLY A 22 -13.11 -12.30 20.64
N CYS A 23 -13.71 -13.44 20.96
CA CYS A 23 -14.91 -13.51 21.79
C CYS A 23 -14.86 -14.60 22.86
N ASP A 24 -13.73 -15.33 22.96
CA ASP A 24 -13.48 -16.40 23.94
C ASP A 24 -14.49 -17.57 23.91
N THR A 25 -15.25 -17.71 22.81
CA THR A 25 -16.18 -18.84 22.61
C THR A 25 -15.57 -19.92 21.71
N SER A 26 -16.10 -21.15 21.80
CA SER A 26 -15.65 -22.28 20.99
C SER A 26 -15.92 -22.03 19.50
N ILE A 27 -15.05 -22.55 18.65
CA ILE A 27 -15.24 -22.59 17.19
C ILE A 27 -15.61 -24.03 16.84
N ASP A 28 -16.80 -24.23 16.27
CA ASP A 28 -17.34 -25.55 15.96
C ASP A 28 -16.55 -26.26 14.84
N LYS A 29 -16.56 -27.58 14.88
CA LYS A 29 -15.93 -28.41 13.84
C LYS A 29 -16.58 -28.15 12.49
N ASP A 30 -15.78 -28.22 11.42
CA ASP A 30 -16.19 -28.01 10.03
C ASP A 30 -16.73 -26.59 9.72
N THR A 31 -16.55 -25.64 10.63
CA THR A 31 -16.85 -24.21 10.38
C THR A 31 -15.60 -23.44 9.94
N LEU A 32 -15.76 -22.41 9.12
CA LEU A 32 -14.67 -21.53 8.72
C LEU A 32 -14.07 -20.80 9.93
N ARG A 33 -12.74 -20.75 9.95
CA ARG A 33 -11.97 -19.97 10.91
C ARG A 33 -10.73 -19.35 10.28
N LEU A 34 -10.32 -18.22 10.84
CA LEU A 34 -9.15 -17.47 10.41
C LEU A 34 -8.10 -17.48 11.52
N SER A 35 -6.82 -17.46 11.17
CA SER A 35 -5.74 -17.33 12.14
C SER A 35 -4.78 -16.19 11.86
N ARG A 36 -4.10 -15.78 12.94
CA ARG A 36 -2.83 -15.04 12.89
C ARG A 36 -1.76 -15.85 13.60
N LYS A 37 -0.55 -15.92 13.02
CA LYS A 37 0.60 -16.55 13.70
C LYS A 37 1.05 -15.73 14.90
N ASN A 38 1.09 -16.35 16.07
CA ASN A 38 1.73 -15.84 17.28
C ASN A 38 3.16 -16.40 17.38
N TYR A 39 4.13 -15.49 17.38
CA TYR A 39 5.56 -15.78 17.52
C TYR A 39 6.08 -15.55 18.94
N THR A 40 5.33 -14.88 19.81
CA THR A 40 5.83 -14.31 21.06
C THR A 40 5.47 -15.12 22.30
N SER A 41 4.47 -16.01 22.25
CA SER A 41 4.04 -16.80 23.41
C SER A 41 5.16 -17.73 23.92
N LYS A 42 5.11 -18.12 25.20
CA LYS A 42 6.06 -19.09 25.78
C LYS A 42 6.08 -20.40 24.98
N ARG A 43 4.90 -20.83 24.51
CA ARG A 43 4.75 -22.01 23.66
C ARG A 43 5.38 -21.79 22.29
N SER A 44 5.15 -20.63 21.68
CA SER A 44 5.68 -20.26 20.37
C SER A 44 7.21 -20.23 20.35
N ARG A 45 7.82 -19.67 21.39
CA ARG A 45 9.28 -19.62 21.54
C ARG A 45 9.91 -21.01 21.72
N ARG A 46 9.15 -21.98 22.26
CA ARG A 46 9.65 -23.33 22.53
C ARG A 46 9.43 -24.29 21.36
N TYR A 47 8.27 -24.23 20.72
CA TYR A 47 7.83 -25.23 19.73
C TYR A 47 7.61 -24.67 18.32
N GLY A 48 7.85 -23.37 18.12
CA GLY A 48 7.57 -22.67 16.88
C GLY A 48 6.21 -21.96 16.88
N PRO A 49 5.95 -21.08 15.89
CA PRO A 49 4.80 -20.20 15.86
C PRO A 49 3.46 -20.96 15.95
N THR A 50 2.52 -20.43 16.72
CA THR A 50 1.20 -21.05 16.93
C THR A 50 0.10 -20.20 16.33
N ASP A 51 -0.94 -20.83 15.80
CA ASP A 51 -2.13 -20.13 15.30
C ASP A 51 -3.03 -19.66 16.44
N GLU A 52 -3.33 -18.37 16.46
CA GLU A 52 -4.45 -17.81 17.21
C GLU A 52 -5.68 -17.83 16.30
N TRP A 53 -6.68 -18.63 16.66
CA TRP A 53 -7.89 -18.83 15.85
C TRP A 53 -8.97 -17.81 16.19
N TYR A 54 -9.75 -17.42 15.18
CA TYR A 54 -10.86 -16.48 15.27
C TYR A 54 -12.02 -16.98 14.42
N HIS A 55 -13.26 -16.71 14.85
CA HIS A 55 -14.40 -16.73 13.92
C HIS A 55 -14.18 -15.69 12.82
N VAL A 56 -14.76 -15.94 11.65
CA VAL A 56 -14.63 -15.06 10.48
C VAL A 56 -15.02 -13.61 10.82
N ASP A 57 -16.16 -13.43 11.50
CA ASP A 57 -16.66 -12.11 11.88
C ASP A 57 -15.79 -11.42 12.93
N CYS A 58 -15.32 -12.16 13.94
CA CYS A 58 -14.43 -11.63 14.96
C CYS A 58 -13.12 -11.14 14.35
N PHE A 59 -12.54 -11.91 13.43
CA PHE A 59 -11.33 -11.50 12.71
C PHE A 59 -11.59 -10.23 11.89
N ASN A 60 -12.71 -10.17 11.14
CA ASN A 60 -13.02 -9.01 10.29
C ASN A 60 -13.21 -7.72 11.10
N GLN A 61 -13.80 -7.81 12.30
CA GLN A 61 -13.94 -6.67 13.21
C GLN A 61 -12.59 -6.15 13.71
N MET A 62 -11.65 -7.06 13.99
CA MET A 62 -10.33 -6.72 14.56
C MET A 62 -9.21 -6.65 13.52
N LYS A 63 -9.50 -6.78 12.22
CA LYS A 63 -8.48 -6.96 11.17
C LYS A 63 -7.37 -5.90 11.20
N LYS A 64 -7.70 -4.65 11.56
CA LYS A 64 -6.73 -3.56 11.70
C LYS A 64 -5.77 -3.80 12.86
N ASP A 65 -6.27 -4.20 14.02
CA ASP A 65 -5.49 -4.47 15.23
C ASP A 65 -4.66 -5.76 15.08
N LEU A 66 -5.16 -6.70 14.27
CA LEU A 66 -4.45 -7.90 13.87
C LEU A 66 -3.35 -7.63 12.82
N GLY A 67 -3.28 -6.40 12.27
CA GLY A 67 -2.31 -6.01 11.25
C GLY A 67 -2.62 -6.53 9.85
N PHE A 68 -3.87 -6.95 9.60
CA PHE A 68 -4.32 -7.43 8.30
C PHE A 68 -4.87 -6.28 7.44
N PHE A 69 -4.09 -5.86 6.46
CA PHE A 69 -4.44 -4.84 5.46
C PHE A 69 -4.66 -5.42 4.05
N GLY A 70 -4.71 -6.75 3.97
CA GLY A 70 -4.86 -7.50 2.75
C GLY A 70 -6.30 -7.68 2.30
N ASN A 71 -6.46 -8.47 1.24
CA ASN A 71 -7.75 -8.94 0.73
C ASN A 71 -7.91 -10.45 0.97
N ALA A 72 -9.07 -11.02 0.66
CA ALA A 72 -9.38 -12.42 0.95
C ALA A 72 -8.37 -13.42 0.34
N GLU A 73 -7.79 -13.10 -0.82
CA GLU A 73 -6.87 -13.97 -1.55
C GLU A 73 -5.48 -14.05 -0.90
N LEU A 74 -5.20 -13.20 0.10
CA LEU A 74 -3.95 -13.23 0.87
C LEU A 74 -3.99 -14.16 2.08
N PHE A 75 -5.14 -14.78 2.39
CA PHE A 75 -5.17 -15.83 3.40
C PHE A 75 -4.60 -17.12 2.83
N PHE A 76 -3.61 -17.71 3.52
CA PHE A 76 -3.14 -19.05 3.19
C PHE A 76 -4.28 -20.06 3.34
N GLY A 77 -4.49 -20.94 2.36
CA GLY A 77 -5.60 -21.89 2.33
C GLY A 77 -6.88 -21.36 1.66
N PHE A 78 -6.91 -20.10 1.20
CA PHE A 78 -8.11 -19.52 0.55
C PHE A 78 -8.56 -20.31 -0.68
N VAL A 79 -7.60 -20.78 -1.50
CA VAL A 79 -7.87 -21.52 -2.75
C VAL A 79 -8.47 -22.91 -2.47
N ASP A 80 -8.25 -23.45 -1.27
CA ASP A 80 -8.74 -24.77 -0.88
C ASP A 80 -10.19 -24.76 -0.36
N LEU A 81 -10.79 -23.57 -0.20
CA LEU A 81 -12.18 -23.41 0.24
C LEU A 81 -13.17 -23.66 -0.91
N ASN A 82 -14.42 -24.01 -0.58
CA ASN A 82 -15.48 -24.05 -1.59
C ASN A 82 -15.76 -22.64 -2.16
N ASN A 83 -16.48 -22.60 -3.28
CA ASN A 83 -16.70 -21.33 -3.99
C ASN A 83 -17.59 -20.38 -3.19
N GLU A 84 -18.59 -20.89 -2.47
CA GLU A 84 -19.52 -20.12 -1.65
C GLU A 84 -18.76 -19.33 -0.56
N ASP A 85 -17.87 -20.03 0.15
CA ASP A 85 -17.04 -19.49 1.23
C ASP A 85 -15.96 -18.53 0.71
N GLN A 86 -15.41 -18.79 -0.48
CA GLN A 86 -14.52 -17.83 -1.14
C GLN A 86 -15.22 -16.52 -1.46
N VAL A 87 -16.48 -16.57 -1.89
CA VAL A 87 -17.30 -15.37 -2.16
C VAL A 87 -17.57 -14.62 -0.86
N GLU A 88 -17.98 -15.30 0.21
CA GLU A 88 -18.23 -14.67 1.51
C GLU A 88 -16.99 -13.92 2.03
N LEU A 89 -15.82 -14.54 1.97
CA LEU A 89 -14.58 -13.90 2.40
C LEU A 89 -14.20 -12.72 1.51
N LYS A 90 -14.41 -12.81 0.19
CA LYS A 90 -14.19 -11.69 -0.73
C LYS A 90 -15.11 -10.51 -0.43
N GLU A 91 -16.33 -10.74 0.03
CA GLU A 91 -17.23 -9.65 0.48
C GLU A 91 -16.72 -8.99 1.76
N LYS A 92 -16.26 -9.77 2.75
CA LYS A 92 -15.80 -9.22 4.05
C LYS A 92 -14.42 -8.55 3.98
N PHE A 93 -13.50 -9.11 3.18
CA PHE A 93 -12.09 -8.70 3.12
C PHE A 93 -11.71 -8.01 1.81
N GLY A 94 -12.60 -7.99 0.82
CA GLY A 94 -12.35 -7.43 -0.51
C GLY A 94 -11.63 -8.40 -1.45
N THR A 95 -11.46 -7.95 -2.69
CA THR A 95 -10.70 -8.65 -3.74
C THR A 95 -9.52 -7.80 -4.18
N SER A 96 -8.57 -8.41 -4.90
CA SER A 96 -7.45 -7.70 -5.53
C SER A 96 -7.90 -6.66 -6.58
N THR A 97 -9.16 -6.68 -7.04
CA THR A 97 -9.63 -5.93 -8.22
C THR A 97 -10.50 -4.70 -7.92
N SER A 98 -10.82 -4.36 -6.67
CA SER A 98 -11.75 -3.25 -6.42
C SER A 98 -11.44 -2.38 -5.20
N SER A 99 -10.34 -1.63 -5.29
CA SER A 99 -10.24 -0.36 -4.57
C SER A 99 -9.58 0.68 -5.47
N LYS A 100 -10.39 1.37 -6.28
CA LYS A 100 -10.13 2.79 -6.53
C LYS A 100 -9.92 3.38 -5.14
N ARG A 101 -8.67 3.68 -4.75
CA ARG A 101 -8.39 4.55 -3.61
C ARG A 101 -9.13 5.84 -3.94
N LYS A 102 -10.36 6.02 -3.43
CA LYS A 102 -10.98 7.34 -3.37
C LYS A 102 -10.14 8.09 -2.36
N ARG A 103 -9.06 8.71 -2.83
CA ARG A 103 -8.29 9.68 -2.05
C ARG A 103 -9.31 10.75 -1.70
N LYS A 104 -9.84 10.69 -0.47
CA LYS A 104 -10.76 11.68 0.05
C LYS A 104 -9.92 12.86 0.49
N GLY A 105 -10.15 14.02 -0.10
CA GLY A 105 -9.58 15.29 0.38
C GLY A 105 -9.73 16.43 -0.62
N GLU A 106 -10.10 17.61 -0.11
CA GLU A 106 -10.08 18.90 -0.81
C GLU A 106 -8.73 19.15 -1.50
N GLN A 107 -7.63 18.64 -0.92
CA GLN A 107 -6.29 18.72 -1.51
C GLN A 107 -6.17 18.03 -2.88
N CYS A 108 -6.91 16.95 -3.15
CA CYS A 108 -6.90 16.33 -4.48
C CYS A 108 -7.66 17.19 -5.50
N GLU A 109 -8.78 17.78 -5.10
CA GLU A 109 -9.59 18.63 -5.97
C GLU A 109 -8.87 19.94 -6.33
N LEU A 110 -8.16 20.54 -5.36
CA LEU A 110 -7.32 21.71 -5.60
C LEU A 110 -6.21 21.42 -6.61
N LEU A 111 -5.49 20.30 -6.45
CA LEU A 111 -4.44 19.89 -7.38
C LEU A 111 -5.01 19.63 -8.79
N TRP A 112 -6.17 18.98 -8.91
CA TRP A 112 -6.80 18.76 -10.23
C TRP A 112 -7.23 20.07 -10.89
N THR A 113 -7.76 21.01 -10.12
CA THR A 113 -8.13 22.35 -10.63
C THR A 113 -6.92 23.07 -11.19
N TYR A 114 -5.80 23.06 -10.46
CA TYR A 114 -4.54 23.64 -10.96
C TYR A 114 -4.05 22.93 -12.22
N LYS A 115 -4.03 21.60 -12.25
CA LYS A 115 -3.62 20.85 -13.45
C LYS A 115 -4.46 21.21 -14.67
N ASP A 116 -5.77 21.30 -14.52
CA ASP A 116 -6.67 21.60 -15.64
C ASP A 116 -6.53 23.04 -16.14
N ASN A 117 -6.30 24.00 -15.23
CA ASN A 117 -6.04 25.39 -15.62
C ASN A 117 -4.68 25.53 -16.32
N LEU A 118 -3.63 24.89 -15.79
CA LEU A 118 -2.30 24.90 -16.41
C LEU A 118 -2.31 24.31 -17.82
N ARG A 119 -3.07 23.21 -18.03
CA ARG A 119 -3.23 22.59 -19.36
C ARG A 119 -3.92 23.49 -20.38
N LYS A 120 -4.92 24.25 -19.95
CA LYS A 120 -5.78 25.05 -20.84
C LYS A 120 -5.16 26.38 -21.18
N GLU A 121 -4.57 27.04 -20.19
CA GLU A 121 -4.25 28.46 -20.26
C GLU A 121 -2.75 28.73 -20.47
N ILE A 122 -1.86 27.79 -20.11
CA ILE A 122 -0.42 28.05 -20.09
C ILE A 122 0.33 27.09 -21.03
N PRO A 123 1.07 27.60 -22.04
CA PRO A 123 1.86 26.76 -22.92
C PRO A 123 3.05 26.13 -22.18
N ASN A 124 3.45 24.94 -22.62
CA ASN A 124 4.51 24.16 -21.98
C ASN A 124 5.85 24.89 -21.83
N ASP A 125 6.20 25.81 -22.74
CA ASP A 125 7.48 26.52 -22.66
C ASP A 125 7.51 27.51 -21.49
N VAL A 126 6.39 28.18 -21.20
CA VAL A 126 6.25 29.06 -20.02
C VAL A 126 6.32 28.25 -18.72
N LEU A 127 5.77 27.03 -18.72
CA LEU A 127 5.86 26.14 -17.56
C LEU A 127 7.31 25.68 -17.29
N LYS A 128 8.13 25.49 -18.33
CA LYS A 128 9.56 25.18 -18.17
C LYS A 128 10.32 26.37 -17.61
N GLU A 129 10.10 27.56 -18.17
CA GLU A 129 10.73 28.81 -17.70
C GLU A 129 10.41 29.07 -16.22
N LEU A 130 9.17 28.80 -15.80
CA LEU A 130 8.76 28.93 -14.40
C LEU A 130 9.58 28.01 -13.48
N LEU A 131 9.77 26.73 -13.86
CA LEU A 131 10.58 25.80 -13.07
C LEU A 131 12.05 26.21 -13.04
N GLU A 132 12.60 26.63 -14.19
CA GLU A 132 13.99 27.07 -14.31
C GLU A 132 14.28 28.30 -13.45
N PHE A 133 13.37 29.29 -13.44
CA PHE A 133 13.47 30.48 -12.58
C PHE A 133 13.55 30.13 -11.09
N HIS A 134 12.88 29.05 -10.68
CA HIS A 134 12.90 28.53 -9.31
C HIS A 134 13.95 27.44 -9.06
N ALA A 135 14.98 27.36 -9.91
CA ALA A 135 16.09 26.39 -9.83
C ALA A 135 15.64 24.92 -9.79
N GLN A 136 14.49 24.61 -10.40
CA GLN A 136 14.00 23.25 -10.60
C GLN A 136 14.29 22.82 -12.04
N LYS A 137 14.94 21.67 -12.25
CA LYS A 137 15.16 21.14 -13.61
C LYS A 137 13.80 20.86 -14.26
N PRO A 138 13.57 21.33 -15.50
CA PRO A 138 12.35 21.03 -16.23
C PRO A 138 12.28 19.52 -16.48
N VAL A 139 11.09 18.96 -16.26
CA VAL A 139 10.82 17.53 -16.48
C VAL A 139 10.34 17.33 -17.92
N SER A 140 10.79 16.24 -18.55
CA SER A 140 10.31 15.87 -19.88
C SER A 140 8.90 15.27 -19.82
N GLY A 141 8.10 15.59 -20.84
CA GLY A 141 6.70 15.16 -20.96
C GLY A 141 5.73 16.15 -20.31
N GLU A 142 4.71 16.54 -21.07
CA GLU A 142 3.69 17.52 -20.68
C GLU A 142 3.04 17.20 -19.32
N SER A 143 2.61 15.96 -19.10
CA SER A 143 1.97 15.56 -17.84
C SER A 143 2.89 15.70 -16.64
N ASN A 144 4.18 15.39 -16.79
CA ASN A 144 5.14 15.49 -15.68
C ASN A 144 5.48 16.96 -15.38
N LEU A 145 5.54 17.80 -16.42
CA LEU A 145 5.77 19.23 -16.30
C LEU A 145 4.62 19.90 -15.53
N ILE A 146 3.38 19.61 -15.92
CA ILE A 146 2.18 20.11 -15.22
C ILE A 146 2.15 19.63 -13.77
N ASP A 147 2.50 18.36 -13.52
CA ASP A 147 2.54 17.81 -12.17
C ASP A 147 3.60 18.52 -11.30
N ALA A 148 4.79 18.76 -11.85
CA ALA A 148 5.87 19.48 -11.16
C ALA A 148 5.48 20.94 -10.84
N VAL A 149 4.91 21.67 -11.81
CA VAL A 149 4.43 23.04 -11.58
C VAL A 149 3.28 23.06 -10.58
N THR A 150 2.35 22.11 -10.68
CA THR A 150 1.23 22.01 -9.73
C THR A 150 1.73 21.77 -8.31
N ASP A 151 2.71 20.88 -8.13
CA ASP A 151 3.34 20.64 -6.84
C ASP A 151 4.06 21.90 -6.33
N TYR A 152 4.80 22.58 -7.20
CA TYR A 152 5.44 23.86 -6.88
C TYR A 152 4.42 24.90 -6.40
N MET A 153 3.29 25.06 -7.10
CA MET A 153 2.25 26.02 -6.74
C MET A 153 1.51 25.66 -5.45
N ALA A 154 1.31 24.36 -5.19
CA ALA A 154 0.59 23.90 -4.02
C ALA A 154 1.45 23.85 -2.74
N PHE A 155 2.76 23.60 -2.87
CA PHE A 155 3.65 23.31 -1.74
C PHE A 155 4.88 24.22 -1.65
N GLY A 156 5.16 25.03 -2.68
CA GLY A 156 6.34 25.90 -2.76
C GLY A 156 7.56 25.23 -3.41
N ALA A 157 8.65 26.00 -3.52
CA ALA A 157 9.92 25.53 -4.07
C ALA A 157 10.50 24.41 -3.20
N LEU A 158 10.88 23.30 -3.83
CA LEU A 158 11.62 22.24 -3.15
C LEU A 158 13.05 22.71 -2.86
N GLU A 159 13.47 22.57 -1.60
CA GLU A 159 14.85 22.87 -1.21
C GLU A 159 15.83 21.84 -1.82
N PRO A 160 17.05 22.26 -2.20
CA PRO A 160 18.09 21.35 -2.65
C PRO A 160 18.43 20.32 -1.57
N CYS A 161 18.57 19.05 -1.96
CA CYS A 161 18.99 17.99 -1.05
C CYS A 161 20.41 18.26 -0.52
N PRO A 162 20.66 18.18 0.80
CA PRO A 162 21.99 18.42 1.41
C PRO A 162 23.11 17.50 0.91
N ASN A 163 22.78 16.30 0.37
CA ASN A 163 23.75 15.27 -0.04
C ASN A 163 23.97 15.19 -1.57
N ALA A 164 23.70 16.28 -2.29
CA ALA A 164 24.08 16.56 -3.68
C ALA A 164 23.25 15.90 -4.83
N LYS A 165 22.99 16.74 -5.85
CA LYS A 165 22.64 16.47 -7.27
C LYS A 165 21.37 15.68 -7.61
N LEU A 166 20.41 15.52 -6.70
CA LEU A 166 19.17 14.80 -6.97
C LEU A 166 17.95 15.71 -6.83
N GLN A 167 17.14 15.78 -7.90
CA GLN A 167 15.85 16.45 -7.85
C GLN A 167 14.80 15.49 -7.28
N ILE A 168 14.20 15.89 -6.18
CA ILE A 168 13.16 15.13 -5.51
C ILE A 168 11.88 15.32 -6.33
N TYR A 169 11.33 14.25 -6.89
CA TYR A 169 9.99 14.30 -7.50
C TYR A 169 9.01 13.46 -6.69
N LYS A 170 7.80 13.96 -6.50
CA LYS A 170 6.72 13.18 -5.89
C LYS A 170 6.27 12.12 -6.88
N THR A 171 6.58 10.85 -6.62
CA THR A 171 5.89 9.76 -7.31
C THR A 171 4.56 9.47 -6.62
N ARG A 172 3.62 8.88 -7.36
CA ARG A 172 2.29 8.48 -6.85
C ARG A 172 2.30 7.65 -5.56
N SER A 173 3.45 7.12 -5.14
CA SER A 173 3.60 6.26 -3.96
C SER A 173 4.56 6.73 -2.86
N ASN A 174 5.33 7.81 -3.00
CA ASN A 174 6.12 8.51 -1.95
C ASN A 174 7.14 9.46 -2.62
N HIS A 175 7.75 10.37 -1.84
CA HIS A 175 9.01 11.03 -2.23
C HIS A 175 10.07 9.94 -2.41
N ASN A 176 10.44 9.62 -3.65
CA ASN A 176 11.50 8.66 -3.93
C ASN A 176 12.64 9.40 -4.64
N THR A 177 13.86 9.21 -4.17
CA THR A 177 15.08 9.69 -4.83
C THR A 177 15.42 8.69 -5.93
N ASN A 178 15.30 9.07 -7.20
CA ASN A 178 15.69 8.18 -8.28
C ASN A 178 17.15 8.44 -8.66
N HIS A 179 17.98 7.40 -8.56
CA HIS A 179 19.33 7.38 -9.09
C HIS A 179 19.27 7.32 -10.62
N GLN A 180 19.85 8.32 -11.28
CA GLN A 180 20.43 8.13 -12.61
C GLN A 180 21.90 8.48 -12.46
N GLU A 181 22.75 7.45 -12.44
CA GLU A 181 24.18 7.63 -12.68
C GLU A 181 24.33 8.09 -14.13
N THR A 182 24.72 9.35 -14.32
CA THR A 182 25.30 9.77 -15.59
C THR A 182 26.79 9.45 -15.50
N GLU A 183 27.22 8.39 -16.17
CA GLU A 183 28.63 8.18 -16.50
C GLU A 183 29.13 9.46 -17.19
N VAL A 184 30.12 10.11 -16.58
CA VAL A 184 30.92 11.12 -17.26
C VAL A 184 32.06 10.36 -17.93
N ASP A 185 31.93 10.16 -19.25
CA ASP A 185 33.01 9.70 -20.10
C ASP A 185 34.18 10.67 -19.96
N GLU A 186 35.24 10.19 -19.31
CA GLU A 186 36.54 10.84 -19.26
C GLU A 186 37.26 10.53 -20.58
N GLN A 187 37.15 11.43 -21.56
CA GLN A 187 37.99 11.40 -22.77
C GLN A 187 38.61 12.78 -23.02
N ASN A 188 39.92 12.84 -22.78
CA ASN A 188 40.96 13.66 -23.41
C ASN A 188 40.65 15.12 -23.75
N SER A 189 41.35 16.04 -23.07
CA SER A 189 42.46 16.78 -23.70
C SER A 189 43.39 17.43 -22.68
#